data_AF-A0A2D7IXG8-F1
#
_entry.id   AF-A0A2D7IXG8-F1
#
_cell.length_a   1.000
_cell.length_b   1.000
_cell.length_c   1.000
_cell.angle_alpha   90.00
_cell.angle_beta   90.00
_cell.angle_gamma   90.00
#
_symmetry.space_group_name_H-M   'P 1'
#
loop_
_entity.id
_entity.type
_entity.pdbx_description
1 polymer ?
#
loop_
_entity_poly.entity_id
_entity_poly.type
_entity_poly.pdbx_seq_one_letter_code
_entity_poly.pdbx_strand_id
1 'polypeptide(L)'
;MSADNIKPKGKISPLVGIIAFVVIAASIFVLSGFLGKQARPHRYALVNECIGEPANGQFFVNICETDINLRYCARAISSEDNDVCRTERLAPGVGSETYYPTLRDLGDDFRDRDVWACEAPYQPDMVVTAHNSALFREGCRPADSAGGE
;
A
#
# COMPACT_ATOMS: atom_id res chain seq x y z
N MET A 1 55.19 40.53 -25.58
CA MET A 1 54.49 39.83 -24.47
C MET A 1 53.03 39.74 -24.85
N SER A 2 52.51 38.52 -24.99
CA SER A 2 51.20 38.20 -25.57
C SER A 2 50.04 38.75 -24.74
N ALA A 3 49.06 39.35 -25.42
CA ALA A 3 47.74 39.61 -24.87
C ALA A 3 46.99 38.27 -24.70
N ASP A 4 46.52 38.01 -23.48
CA ASP A 4 45.68 36.87 -23.14
C ASP A 4 44.37 36.90 -23.95
N ASN A 5 44.19 35.87 -24.77
CA ASN A 5 42.94 35.60 -25.48
C ASN A 5 41.91 35.05 -24.49
N ILE A 6 41.10 35.92 -23.88
CA ILE A 6 39.88 35.50 -23.17
C ILE A 6 38.84 35.14 -24.23
N LYS A 7 38.76 33.84 -24.53
CA LYS A 7 37.79 33.23 -25.46
C LYS A 7 36.36 33.56 -25.00
N PRO A 8 35.44 33.98 -25.90
CA PRO A 8 34.12 34.47 -25.50
C PRO A 8 33.28 33.36 -24.87
N LYS A 9 32.68 33.67 -23.71
CA LYS A 9 31.62 32.90 -23.06
C LYS A 9 30.53 32.59 -24.10
N GLY A 10 30.41 31.31 -24.45
CA GLY A 10 29.36 30.82 -25.34
C GLY A 10 27.99 31.20 -24.79
N LYS A 11 27.20 31.93 -25.57
CA LYS A 11 25.80 32.24 -25.27
C LYS A 11 25.03 30.93 -25.26
N ILE A 12 24.71 30.43 -24.07
CA ILE A 12 23.83 29.27 -23.90
C ILE A 12 22.51 29.63 -24.57
N SER A 13 22.10 28.85 -25.57
CA SER A 13 20.85 29.13 -26.28
C SER A 13 19.68 28.98 -25.30
N PRO A 14 18.64 29.83 -25.38
CA PRO A 14 17.48 29.73 -24.49
C PRO A 14 16.82 28.35 -24.58
N LEU A 15 16.94 27.68 -25.73
CA LEU A 15 16.44 26.33 -25.97
C LEU A 15 17.20 25.27 -25.16
N VAL A 16 18.52 25.42 -24.98
CA VAL A 16 19.33 24.57 -24.09
C VAL A 16 18.92 24.78 -22.63
N GLY A 17 18.65 26.03 -22.23
CA GLY A 17 18.15 26.34 -20.89
C GLY A 17 16.78 25.70 -20.60
N ILE A 18 15.86 25.74 -21.56
CA ILE A 18 14.54 25.12 -21.44
C ILE A 18 14.65 23.59 -21.35
N ILE A 19 15.46 22.96 -22.20
CA ILE A 19 15.67 21.50 -22.15
C ILE A 19 16.27 21.09 -20.81
N ALA A 20 17.30 21.80 -20.33
CA ALA A 20 17.92 21.52 -19.03
C ALA A 20 16.90 21.66 -17.89
N PHE A 21 16.05 22.68 -17.92
CA PHE A 21 15.01 22.87 -16.91
C PHE A 21 13.98 21.73 -16.90
N VAL A 22 13.50 21.30 -18.08
CA VAL A 22 12.56 20.18 -18.19
C VAL A 22 13.17 18.88 -17.68
N VAL A 23 14.43 18.60 -18.03
CA VAL A 23 15.15 17.40 -17.57
C VAL A 23 15.34 17.41 -16.05
N ILE A 24 15.71 18.57 -15.47
CA ILE A 24 15.87 18.71 -14.02
C ILE A 24 14.52 18.57 -13.30
N ALA A 25 13.45 19.17 -13.82
CA ALA A 25 12.13 19.02 -13.23
C ALA A 25 11.67 17.55 -13.27
N ALA A 26 11.78 16.89 -14.42
CA ALA A 26 11.43 15.49 -14.58
C ALA A 26 12.25 14.58 -13.65
N SER A 27 13.56 14.83 -13.50
CA SER A 27 14.41 14.03 -12.62
C SER A 27 14.03 14.21 -11.15
N ILE A 28 13.67 15.41 -10.70
CA ILE A 28 13.17 15.66 -9.35
C ILE A 28 11.87 14.88 -9.10
N PHE A 29 10.93 14.90 -10.04
CA PHE A 29 9.67 14.14 -9.90
C PHE A 29 9.91 12.63 -9.83
N VAL A 30 10.77 12.09 -10.70
CA VAL A 30 11.10 10.64 -10.71
C VAL A 30 11.87 10.23 -9.46
N LEU A 31 12.91 10.99 -9.05
CA LEU A 31 13.68 10.69 -7.83
C LEU A 31 12.79 10.76 -6.59
N SER A 32 11.92 11.77 -6.49
CA SER A 32 11.04 11.94 -5.32
C SER A 32 10.06 10.78 -5.19
N GLY A 33 9.51 10.30 -6.32
CA GLY A 33 8.64 9.12 -6.34
C GLY A 33 9.37 7.83 -5.95
N PHE A 34 10.60 7.64 -6.43
CA PHE A 34 11.41 6.47 -6.11
C PHE A 34 11.87 6.45 -4.65
N LEU A 35 12.37 7.57 -4.13
CA LEU A 35 12.78 7.73 -2.73
C LEU A 35 11.59 7.60 -1.77
N GLY A 36 10.40 8.09 -2.15
CA GLY A 36 9.19 7.95 -1.37
C GLY A 36 8.78 6.49 -1.13
N LYS A 37 8.84 5.66 -2.18
CA LYS A 37 8.56 4.22 -2.10
C LYS A 37 9.56 3.49 -1.20
N GLN A 38 10.85 3.85 -1.27
CA GLN A 38 11.88 3.25 -0.40
C GLN A 38 11.82 3.74 1.05
N ALA A 39 11.48 5.00 1.29
CA ALA A 39 11.50 5.57 2.64
C ALA A 39 10.28 5.14 3.49
N ARG A 40 9.14 4.84 2.86
CA ARG A 40 7.90 4.43 3.55
C ARG A 40 7.13 3.34 2.78
N PRO A 41 7.74 2.17 2.54
CA PRO A 41 7.13 1.12 1.72
C PRO A 41 5.82 0.61 2.31
N HIS A 42 5.71 0.61 3.65
CA HIS A 42 4.48 0.27 4.38
C HIS A 42 3.26 1.17 4.04
N ARG A 43 3.45 2.40 3.55
CA ARG A 43 2.35 3.27 3.11
C ARG A 43 1.86 2.98 1.69
N TYR A 44 2.70 2.30 0.91
CA TYR A 44 2.42 1.93 -0.48
C TYR A 44 2.15 0.44 -0.64
N ALA A 45 2.26 -0.34 0.45
CA ALA A 45 1.97 -1.75 0.45
C ALA A 45 0.48 -2.06 0.55
N LEU A 46 -0.39 -1.06 0.81
CA LEU A 46 -1.84 -1.25 0.80
C LEU A 46 -2.29 -1.48 -0.64
N VAL A 47 -2.80 -2.67 -0.91
CA VAL A 47 -3.14 -3.17 -2.24
C VAL A 47 -4.57 -3.70 -2.25
N ASN A 48 -5.51 -2.88 -1.79
CA ASN A 48 -6.93 -3.25 -1.76
C ASN A 48 -7.49 -3.52 -3.16
N GLU A 49 -6.90 -2.92 -4.19
CA GLU A 49 -7.19 -3.20 -5.60
C GLU A 49 -6.85 -4.64 -6.01
N CYS A 50 -6.01 -5.36 -5.27
CA CYS A 50 -5.69 -6.77 -5.53
C CYS A 50 -6.77 -7.73 -5.01
N ILE A 51 -7.81 -7.23 -4.33
CA ILE A 51 -8.93 -8.03 -3.84
C ILE A 51 -9.98 -8.11 -4.95
N GLY A 52 -10.02 -9.25 -5.64
CA GLY A 52 -10.97 -9.53 -6.71
C GLY A 52 -12.36 -9.91 -6.22
N GLU A 53 -13.28 -9.95 -7.20
CA GLU A 53 -14.63 -10.45 -7.01
C GLU A 53 -14.64 -11.94 -6.61
N PRO A 54 -15.70 -12.41 -5.93
CA PRO A 54 -15.84 -13.82 -5.58
C PRO A 54 -15.82 -14.70 -6.84
N ALA A 55 -14.95 -15.70 -6.86
CA ALA A 55 -14.82 -16.66 -7.96
C ALA A 55 -14.65 -18.07 -7.41
N ASN A 56 -15.21 -19.08 -8.11
CA ASN A 56 -15.10 -20.49 -7.73
C ASN A 56 -15.56 -20.80 -6.29
N GLY A 57 -16.53 -20.04 -5.76
CA GLY A 57 -17.01 -20.20 -4.39
C GLY A 57 -16.08 -19.64 -3.31
N GLN A 58 -15.01 -18.96 -3.69
CA GLN A 58 -14.09 -18.27 -2.78
C GLN A 58 -14.29 -16.77 -2.85
N PHE A 59 -14.11 -16.09 -1.71
CA PHE A 59 -14.17 -14.63 -1.59
C PHE A 59 -12.76 -14.07 -1.50
N PHE A 60 -12.62 -12.77 -1.83
CA PHE A 60 -11.35 -12.04 -1.72
C PHE A 60 -10.21 -12.72 -2.49
N VAL A 61 -10.47 -13.02 -3.76
CA VAL A 61 -9.48 -13.68 -4.63
C VAL A 61 -8.35 -12.71 -4.91
N ASN A 62 -7.10 -13.11 -4.67
CA ASN A 62 -5.96 -12.29 -5.04
C ASN A 62 -5.84 -12.24 -6.58
N ILE A 63 -6.07 -11.08 -7.18
CA ILE A 63 -5.97 -10.88 -8.64
C ILE A 63 -4.60 -10.36 -9.08
N CYS A 64 -3.71 -10.06 -8.14
CA CYS A 64 -2.36 -9.59 -8.42
C CYS A 64 -1.39 -10.76 -8.58
N GLU A 65 -0.25 -10.50 -9.22
CA GLU A 65 0.80 -11.51 -9.47
C GLU A 65 1.73 -11.73 -8.28
N THR A 66 1.50 -11.03 -7.16
CA THR A 66 2.29 -11.11 -5.94
C THR A 66 1.47 -11.67 -4.79
N ASP A 67 2.15 -12.28 -3.81
CA ASP A 67 1.50 -12.70 -2.57
C ASP A 67 1.01 -11.47 -1.79
N ILE A 68 -0.22 -11.55 -1.27
CA ILE A 68 -0.78 -10.54 -0.39
C ILE A 68 -1.11 -11.14 0.97
N ASN A 69 -0.98 -10.35 2.03
CA ASN A 69 -1.60 -10.64 3.32
C ASN A 69 -2.95 -9.92 3.33
N LEU A 70 -4.04 -10.67 3.35
CA LEU A 70 -5.39 -10.17 3.47
C LEU A 70 -5.79 -10.14 4.95
N ARG A 71 -6.43 -9.07 5.39
CA ARG A 71 -7.15 -9.04 6.66
C ARG A 71 -8.60 -8.68 6.42
N TYR A 72 -9.48 -9.44 7.05
CA TYR A 72 -10.89 -9.11 7.13
C TYR A 72 -11.33 -9.11 8.59
N CYS A 73 -12.26 -8.22 8.93
CA CYS A 73 -12.94 -8.17 10.21
C CYS A 73 -14.44 -8.25 9.97
N ALA A 74 -15.04 -9.38 10.29
CA ALA A 74 -16.49 -9.56 10.25
C ALA A 74 -17.08 -8.98 11.54
N ARG A 75 -17.95 -7.98 11.41
CA ARG A 75 -18.54 -7.24 12.52
C ARG A 75 -19.84 -7.89 12.96
N ALA A 76 -20.00 -8.10 14.26
CA ALA A 76 -21.22 -8.63 14.84
C ALA A 76 -22.29 -7.53 15.05
N ILE A 77 -23.57 -7.91 15.04
CA ILE A 77 -24.68 -7.02 15.39
C ILE A 77 -24.74 -6.86 16.91
N SER A 78 -24.50 -7.94 17.65
CA SER A 78 -24.68 -7.99 19.10
C SER A 78 -23.72 -7.07 19.89
N SER A 79 -22.43 -7.09 19.57
CA SER A 79 -21.38 -6.32 20.26
C SER A 79 -20.06 -6.35 19.49
N GLU A 80 -19.21 -5.35 19.70
CA GLU A 80 -17.86 -5.30 19.11
C GLU A 80 -16.95 -6.42 19.64
N ASP A 81 -17.20 -6.93 20.85
CA ASP A 81 -16.45 -8.07 21.42
C ASP A 81 -16.64 -9.38 20.63
N ASN A 82 -17.71 -9.46 19.83
CA ASN A 82 -18.01 -10.61 18.98
C ASN A 82 -17.49 -10.41 17.54
N ASP A 83 -16.78 -9.32 17.26
CA ASP A 83 -16.15 -9.10 15.97
C ASP A 83 -15.03 -10.13 15.72
N VAL A 84 -15.04 -10.74 14.54
CA VAL A 84 -14.05 -11.76 14.16
C VAL A 84 -13.10 -11.19 13.11
N CYS A 85 -11.88 -10.85 13.54
CA CYS A 85 -10.79 -10.46 12.64
C CYS A 85 -9.87 -11.63 12.34
N ARG A 86 -9.58 -11.89 11.06
CA ARG A 86 -8.58 -12.86 10.63
C ARG A 86 -7.63 -12.27 9.59
N THR A 87 -6.40 -12.75 9.61
CA THR A 87 -5.37 -12.41 8.62
C THR A 87 -4.89 -13.68 7.95
N GLU A 88 -4.84 -13.68 6.63
CA GLU A 88 -4.44 -14.82 5.81
C GLU A 88 -3.46 -14.38 4.72
N ARG A 89 -2.54 -15.26 4.34
CA ARG A 89 -1.67 -15.05 3.18
C ARG A 89 -2.30 -15.68 1.95
N LEU A 90 -2.53 -14.89 0.92
CA LEU A 90 -3.12 -15.31 -0.34
C LEU A 90 -2.09 -15.25 -1.46
N ALA A 91 -1.82 -16.42 -2.07
CA ALA A 91 -1.06 -16.51 -3.30
C ALA A 91 -1.87 -15.99 -4.50
N PRO A 92 -1.24 -15.63 -5.63
CA PRO A 92 -1.94 -15.22 -6.84
C PRO A 92 -3.03 -16.20 -7.26
N GLY A 93 -4.23 -15.69 -7.51
CA GLY A 93 -5.40 -16.46 -7.92
C GLY A 93 -6.10 -17.25 -6.80
N VAL A 94 -5.62 -17.18 -5.56
CA VAL A 94 -6.21 -17.86 -4.40
C VAL A 94 -7.12 -16.91 -3.64
N GLY A 95 -8.32 -17.37 -3.26
CA GLY A 95 -9.23 -16.65 -2.36
C GLY A 95 -9.15 -17.10 -0.91
N SER A 96 -9.78 -16.34 -0.02
CA SER A 96 -9.84 -16.63 1.41
C SER A 96 -10.59 -17.93 1.68
N GLU A 97 -9.96 -18.81 2.48
CA GLU A 97 -10.54 -20.07 2.91
C GLU A 97 -11.33 -19.90 4.21
N THR A 98 -10.94 -18.96 5.08
CA THR A 98 -11.62 -18.78 6.38
C THR A 98 -12.80 -17.83 6.36
N TYR A 99 -12.95 -16.98 5.33
CA TYR A 99 -14.03 -15.99 5.31
C TYR A 99 -15.41 -16.62 5.33
N TYR A 100 -15.68 -17.58 4.45
CA TYR A 100 -16.99 -18.22 4.38
C TYR A 100 -17.36 -19.00 5.65
N PRO A 101 -16.45 -19.82 6.24
CA PRO A 101 -16.66 -20.39 7.57
C PRO A 101 -16.96 -19.32 8.64
N THR A 102 -16.21 -18.21 8.66
CA THR A 102 -16.42 -17.14 9.65
C THR A 102 -17.80 -16.51 9.51
N LEU A 103 -18.23 -16.24 8.28
CA LEU A 103 -19.56 -15.71 8.00
C LEU A 103 -20.65 -16.69 8.44
N ARG A 104 -20.46 -17.99 8.20
CA ARG A 104 -21.40 -19.03 8.64
C ARG A 104 -21.47 -19.15 10.17
N ASP A 105 -20.34 -18.99 10.85
CA ASP A 105 -20.27 -19.06 12.31
C ASP A 105 -20.98 -17.85 12.97
N LEU A 106 -20.91 -16.66 12.33
CA LEU A 106 -21.66 -15.47 12.74
C LEU A 106 -23.17 -15.57 12.41
N GLY A 107 -23.51 -16.17 11.27
CA GLY A 107 -24.91 -16.38 10.86
C GLY A 107 -25.70 -15.06 10.79
N ASP A 108 -26.84 -15.02 11.48
CA ASP A 108 -27.71 -13.83 11.53
C ASP A 108 -27.11 -12.66 12.35
N ASP A 109 -26.03 -12.90 13.09
CA ASP A 109 -25.33 -11.86 13.85
C ASP A 109 -24.33 -11.07 12.99
N PHE A 110 -24.23 -11.34 11.69
CA PHE A 110 -23.37 -10.58 10.80
C PHE A 110 -23.94 -9.19 10.47
N ARG A 111 -23.18 -8.14 10.79
CA ARG A 111 -23.53 -6.74 10.49
C ARG A 111 -22.87 -6.24 9.20
N ASP A 112 -21.55 -6.27 9.18
CA ASP A 112 -20.73 -5.72 8.09
C ASP A 112 -19.34 -6.35 8.08
N ARG A 113 -18.51 -6.01 7.11
CA ARG A 113 -17.12 -6.46 7.00
C ARG A 113 -16.18 -5.31 6.62
N ASP A 114 -15.09 -5.21 7.34
CA ASP A 114 -13.93 -4.40 6.93
C ASP A 114 -12.91 -5.34 6.27
N VAL A 115 -12.35 -4.94 5.13
CA VAL A 115 -11.42 -5.77 4.36
C VAL A 115 -10.32 -4.92 3.78
N TRP A 116 -9.07 -5.31 4.02
CA TRP A 116 -7.91 -4.66 3.42
C TRP A 116 -6.77 -5.65 3.20
N ALA A 117 -5.93 -5.37 2.21
CA ALA A 117 -4.82 -6.24 1.82
C ALA A 117 -3.50 -5.47 1.76
N CYS A 118 -2.43 -6.16 2.12
CA CYS A 118 -1.07 -5.65 2.08
C CYS A 118 -0.18 -6.56 1.23
N GLU A 119 0.65 -6.00 0.37
CA GLU A 119 1.65 -6.77 -0.38
C GLU A 119 2.65 -7.43 0.59
N ALA A 120 2.95 -8.71 0.41
CA ALA A 120 3.94 -9.39 1.22
C ALA A 120 5.33 -8.71 1.07
N PRO A 121 6.11 -8.54 2.14
CA PRO A 121 5.97 -9.14 3.47
C PRO A 121 5.20 -8.28 4.49
N TYR A 122 4.51 -7.21 4.08
CA TYR A 122 3.81 -6.33 5.01
C TYR A 122 2.52 -6.95 5.52
N GLN A 123 2.24 -6.78 6.81
CA GLN A 123 1.05 -7.27 7.47
C GLN A 123 -0.02 -6.17 7.58
N PRO A 124 -1.30 -6.48 7.37
CA PRO A 124 -2.39 -5.54 7.54
C PRO A 124 -2.58 -5.22 9.03
N ASP A 125 -2.63 -3.93 9.36
CA ASP A 125 -2.76 -3.46 10.74
C ASP A 125 -3.44 -2.08 10.80
N MET A 126 -3.85 -1.69 12.00
CA MET A 126 -4.35 -0.34 12.27
C MET A 126 -3.16 0.58 12.55
N VAL A 127 -2.82 1.43 11.58
CA VAL A 127 -1.68 2.35 11.65
C VAL A 127 -2.09 3.76 12.06
N VAL A 128 -1.24 4.39 12.85
CA VAL A 128 -1.45 5.76 13.32
C VAL A 128 -1.24 6.76 12.17
N THR A 129 -2.17 7.71 12.02
CA THR A 129 -1.99 8.77 11.00
C THR A 129 -0.94 9.80 11.44
N ALA A 130 -0.09 10.24 10.51
CA ALA A 130 0.95 11.24 10.82
C ALA A 130 0.40 12.62 11.25
N HIS A 131 -0.88 12.88 10.97
CA HIS A 131 -1.52 14.15 11.31
C HIS A 131 -2.25 14.11 12.65
N ASN A 132 -2.62 12.93 13.14
CA ASN A 132 -3.26 12.77 14.43
C ASN A 132 -2.96 11.38 15.00
N SER A 133 -2.22 11.34 16.11
CA SER A 133 -1.82 10.10 16.75
C SER A 133 -2.97 9.35 17.42
N ALA A 134 -4.11 10.01 17.63
CA ALA A 134 -5.33 9.41 18.16
C ALA A 134 -6.21 8.78 17.06
N LEU A 135 -5.88 8.97 15.78
CA LEU A 135 -6.62 8.37 14.67
C LEU A 135 -5.83 7.20 14.09
N PHE A 136 -6.39 6.02 14.29
CA PHE A 136 -5.95 4.80 13.63
C PHE A 136 -6.68 4.64 12.30
N ARG A 137 -5.97 4.19 11.27
CA ARG A 137 -6.52 3.86 9.95
C ARG A 137 -5.98 2.52 9.47
N GLU A 138 -6.73 1.87 8.60
CA GLU A 138 -6.24 0.70 7.86
C GLU A 138 -4.94 1.04 7.14
N GLY A 139 -3.95 0.17 7.29
CA GLY A 139 -2.69 0.28 6.60
C GLY A 139 -1.87 -0.98 6.73
N CYS A 140 -0.61 -0.88 6.35
CA CYS A 140 0.32 -1.99 6.38
C CYS A 140 1.47 -1.68 7.33
N ARG A 141 1.95 -2.69 8.02
CA ARG A 141 3.11 -2.63 8.92
C ARG A 141 4.11 -3.73 8.54
N PRO A 142 5.43 -3.55 8.76
CA PRO A 142 6.38 -4.65 8.56
C PRO A 142 6.04 -5.87 9.42
N ALA A 143 6.21 -7.09 8.90
CA ALA A 143 5.90 -8.33 9.63
C ALA A 143 6.58 -8.42 11.01
N ASP A 144 7.82 -7.93 11.12
CA ASP A 144 8.63 -7.98 12.34
C ASP A 144 8.08 -7.07 13.46
N SER A 145 7.13 -6.19 13.13
CA SER A 145 6.48 -5.33 14.11
C SER A 145 5.25 -5.99 14.73
N ALA A 146 4.68 -7.04 14.09
CA ALA A 146 3.39 -7.65 14.43
C ALA A 146 3.33 -8.39 15.78
N GLY A 147 4.36 -8.28 16.62
CA GLY A 147 4.50 -8.95 17.92
C GLY A 147 4.84 -8.03 19.09
N GLY A 148 4.31 -6.81 19.12
CA GLY A 148 4.31 -5.99 20.33
C GLY A 148 2.92 -6.01 20.95
N GLU A 149 2.83 -6.65 22.11
CA GLU A 149 1.67 -6.81 23.01
C GLU A 149 0.69 -5.61 23.07
#